data_AF-A0A9D1FR30-F1
#
_entry.id   AF-A0A9D1FR30-F1
#
_cell.length_a   1.000
_cell.length_b   1.000
_cell.length_c   1.000
_cell.angle_alpha   90.00
_cell.angle_beta   90.00
_cell.angle_gamma   90.00
#
_symmetry.space_group_name_H-M   'P 1'
#
loop_
_entity.id
_entity.type
_entity.pdbx_description
1 polymer ?
#
loop_
_entity_poly.entity_id
_entity_poly.type
_entity_poly.pdbx_seq_one_letter_code
_entity_poly.pdbx_strand_id
1 'polypeptide(L)' 'MKITFMGAGSTVFAKNVLGDSMLCDVLSESEICLYDIDGARLKESCMMLDNINR' A
#
# COMPACT_ATOMS: atom_id res chain seq x y z
N MET A 1 -2.19 -14.40 -2.43
CA MET A 1 -2.83 -13.98 -1.15
C MET A 1 -3.35 -12.56 -1.32
N LYS A 2 -4.41 -12.10 -0.64
CA LYS A 2 -4.85 -10.70 -0.72
C LYS A 2 -4.64 -10.00 0.62
N ILE A 3 -3.99 -8.85 0.62
CA ILE A 3 -3.73 -8.04 1.82
C ILE A 3 -4.38 -6.68 1.62
N THR A 4 -5.41 -6.38 2.42
CA THR A 4 -6.14 -5.12 2.32
C THR A 4 -5.78 -4.19 3.46
N PHE A 5 -5.34 -2.98 3.12
CA PHE A 5 -4.99 -1.94 4.07
C PHE A 5 -6.16 -0.96 4.20
N MET A 6 -6.85 -1.03 5.34
CA MET A 6 -7.90 -0.08 5.70
C MET A 6 -7.28 1.17 6.34
N GLY A 7 -7.72 2.36 5.91
CA GLY A 7 -7.08 3.62 6.30
C GLY A 7 -5.82 3.94 5.47
N ALA A 8 -5.79 3.46 4.21
CA ALA A 8 -4.63 3.59 3.33
C ALA A 8 -4.33 5.04 2.92
N GLY A 9 -5.18 6.02 3.20
CA GLY A 9 -4.91 7.44 3.00
C GLY A 9 -3.81 7.99 3.92
N SER A 10 -3.33 7.21 4.89
CA SER A 10 -2.14 7.51 5.67
C SER A 10 -0.87 7.16 4.88
N THR A 11 -0.26 8.14 4.22
CA THR A 11 0.96 7.98 3.40
C THR A 11 2.16 7.47 4.21
N VAL A 12 2.31 7.87 5.48
CA VAL A 12 3.39 7.39 6.36
C VAL A 12 3.21 5.91 6.72
N PHE A 13 1.97 5.52 7.04
CA PHE A 13 1.65 4.13 7.37
C PHE A 13 1.78 3.23 6.14
N ALA A 14 1.21 3.68 5.01
CA ALA A 14 1.32 3.00 3.73
C ALA A 14 2.80 2.79 3.37
N LYS A 15 3.65 3.82 3.43
CA LYS A 15 5.09 3.70 3.16
C LYS A 15 5.77 2.59 3.95
N ASN A 16 5.64 2.65 5.27
CA ASN A 16 6.45 1.82 6.16
C ASN A 16 5.98 0.37 6.11
N VAL A 17 4.67 0.14 6.23
CA VAL A 17 4.14 -1.22 6.33
C VAL A 17 4.06 -1.91 4.96
N LEU A 18 3.66 -1.19 3.91
CA LEU A 18 3.60 -1.77 2.56
C LEU A 18 4.99 -1.96 1.98
N GLY A 19 5.93 -1.05 2.23
CA GLY A 19 7.32 -1.22 1.82
C GLY A 19 7.90 -2.51 2.37
N ASP A 20 7.73 -2.75 3.68
CA ASP A 20 8.19 -3.98 4.32
C ASP A 20 7.47 -5.23 3.78
N SER A 21 6.16 -5.12 3.49
CA SER A 21 5.37 -6.21 2.93
C SER A 21 5.78 -6.55 1.49
N MET A 22 6.17 -5.56 0.69
CA MET A 22 6.65 -5.72 -0.69
C MET A 22 8.06 -6.32 -0.74
N LEU A 23 8.91 -6.02 0.23
CA LEU A 23 10.28 -6.57 0.35
C LEU A 23 10.31 -7.98 0.94
N CYS A 24 9.19 -8.49 1.45
CA CYS A 24 9.10 -9.83 1.99
C CYS A 24 8.82 -10.84 0.87
N ASP A 25 9.79 -11.71 0.56
CA ASP A 25 9.67 -12.72 -0.52
C ASP A 25 8.40 -13.59 -0.41
N VAL A 26 7.98 -13.93 0.81
CA VAL A 26 6.77 -14.74 1.07
C VAL A 26 5.49 -13.98 0.73
N LEU A 27 5.53 -12.65 0.75
CA LEU A 27 4.40 -11.77 0.47
C LEU A 27 4.48 -11.13 -0.92
N SER A 28 5.56 -11.34 -1.67
CA SER A 28 5.80 -10.76 -3.00
C SER A 28 4.69 -11.07 -4.02
N GLU A 29 4.06 -12.24 -3.94
CA GLU A 29 2.93 -12.63 -4.80
C GLU A 29 1.56 -12.25 -4.21
N SER A 30 1.53 -11.38 -3.20
CA SER A 30 0.27 -10.90 -2.61
C SER A 30 -0.30 -9.73 -3.38
N GLU A 31 -1.61 -9.76 -3.61
CA GLU A 31 -2.36 -8.61 -4.13
C GLU A 31 -2.58 -7.61 -2.99
N ILE A 32 -1.96 -6.45 -3.09
CA ILE A 32 -2.16 -5.33 -2.16
C ILE A 32 -3.40 -4.56 -2.58
N CYS A 33 -4.38 -4.46 -1.68
CA CYS A 33 -5.58 -3.65 -1.86
C CYS A 33 -5.55 -2.46 -0.89
N LEU A 34 -5.91 -1.26 -1.35
CA LEU A 34 -5.96 -0.06 -0.53
C LEU A 34 -7.41 0.38 -0.34
N TYR A 35 -7.78 0.70 0.89
CA TYR A 35 -9.12 1.17 1.23
C TYR A 35 -9.05 2.39 2.15
N ASP A 36 -9.73 3.46 1.77
CA ASP A 36 -9.91 4.66 2.60
C ASP A 36 -11.25 5.32 2.24
N ILE A 37 -11.81 6.09 3.17
CA ILE A 37 -13.02 6.89 2.94
C ILE A 37 -12.70 8.13 2.09
N ASP A 38 -11.45 8.59 2.12
CA ASP A 38 -10.98 9.74 1.36
C ASP A 38 -10.27 9.28 0.08
N GLY A 39 -10.97 9.41 -1.05
CA GLY A 39 -10.45 9.01 -2.36
C GLY A 39 -9.25 9.82 -2.85
N ALA A 40 -9.09 11.08 -2.41
CA ALA A 40 -7.94 11.91 -2.80
C ALA A 40 -6.67 11.40 -2.12
N ARG A 41 -6.75 11.16 -0.81
CA ARG A 41 -5.65 10.57 -0.03
C ARG A 41 -5.32 9.16 -0.47
N LEU A 42 -6.34 8.36 -0.81
CA LEU A 42 -6.14 7.02 -1.36
C LEU A 42 -5.32 7.06 -2.65
N LYS A 43 -5.63 8.01 -3.55
CA LYS A 43 -4.90 8.19 -4.81
C LYS A 43 -3.44 8.62 -4.57
N GLU A 44 -3.19 9.52 -3.62
CA GLU A 44 -1.83 9.89 -3.24
C GLU A 44 -1.02 8.70 -2.74
N SER A 45 -1.58 7.90 -1.82
CA SER A 45 -0.91 6.68 -1.34
C SER A 45 -0.66 5.67 -2.45
N CYS A 46 -1.59 5.52 -3.40
CA CYS A 46 -1.42 4.63 -4.54
C CYS A 46 -0.26 5.08 -5.45
N MET A 47 -0.21 6.36 -5.82
CA MET A 47 0.89 6.93 -6.62
C MET A 47 2.24 6.79 -5.92
N MET A 48 2.25 6.97 -4.60
CA MET A 48 3.45 6.79 -3.79
C MET A 48 3.96 5.34 -3.84
N LEU A 49 3.06 4.36 -3.75
CA LEU A 49 3.40 2.93 -3.81
C LEU A 49 3.92 2.53 -5.19
N ASP A 50 3.28 3.00 -6.26
CA ASP A 50 3.75 2.78 -7.63
C ASP A 50 5.18 3.30 -7.85
N ASN A 51 5.57 4.36 -7.13
CA ASN A 51 6.91 4.92 -7.21
C ASN A 51 7.94 4.17 -6.35
N ILE A 52 7.51 3.40 -5.34
CA ILE A 52 8.38 2.53 -4.53
C ILE A 52 8.58 1.17 -5.21
N ASN A 53 7.56 0.67 -5.90
CA ASN A 53 7.60 -0.61 -6.61
C ASN A 53 8.29 -0.54 -7.99
N ARG A 54 9.11 0.50 -8.23
CA ARG A 54 9.79 0.77 -9.50
C ARG A 54 11.30 0.76 -9.30
#